data_AF-F4Q4R6-F1
#
_entry.id   AF-F4Q4R6-F1
#
_cell.length_a   1.000
_cell.length_b   1.000
_cell.length_c   1.000
_cell.angle_alpha   90.00
_cell.angle_beta   90.00
_cell.angle_gamma   90.00
#
_symmetry.space_group_name_H-M   'P 1'
#
loop_
_entity.id
_entity.type
_entity.pdbx_description
1 polymer ?
#
loop_
_entity_poly.entity_id
_entity_poly.type
_entity_poly.pdbx_seq_one_letter_code
_entity_poly.pdbx_strand_id
1 'polypeptide(L)'
;MVVKIFANLLITTGTVFARSLAMAYKQAIARAESGGAQTASDLLKGGKVNAVMSTMEAKKILGLESKTGITIEDVTEKYDDLLETNKPEDGGSLYVQKKIMGAKICLENELNNGKEI
;
A
#
# COMPACT_ATOMS: atom_id res chain seq x y z
N MET A 1 5.45 -34.76 39.50
CA MET A 1 4.38 -34.28 38.60
C MET A 1 4.81 -33.04 37.80
N VAL A 2 5.48 -32.06 38.44
CA VAL A 2 5.93 -30.79 37.86
C VAL A 2 6.92 -30.93 36.69
N VAL A 3 7.90 -31.83 36.76
CA VAL A 3 8.89 -32.08 35.67
C VAL A 3 8.23 -32.53 34.35
N LYS A 4 7.15 -33.33 34.42
CA LYS A 4 6.42 -33.78 33.22
C LYS A 4 5.64 -32.64 32.55
N ILE A 5 5.16 -31.68 33.34
CA ILE A 5 4.43 -30.50 32.84
C ILE A 5 5.40 -29.57 32.11
N PHE A 6 6.59 -29.32 32.68
CA PHE A 6 7.63 -28.51 32.02
C PHE A 6 8.20 -29.16 30.76
N ALA A 7 8.40 -30.48 30.76
CA ALA A 7 8.85 -31.21 29.57
C ALA A 7 7.81 -31.14 28.43
N ASN A 8 6.52 -31.33 28.74
CA ASN A 8 5.45 -31.20 27.75
C ASN A 8 5.30 -29.76 27.24
N LEU A 9 5.51 -28.75 28.09
CA LEU A 9 5.47 -27.35 27.69
C LEU A 9 6.59 -27.03 26.68
N LEU A 10 7.83 -27.42 26.98
CA LEU A 10 8.98 -27.18 26.10
C LEU A 10 8.83 -27.86 24.73
N ILE A 11 8.41 -29.13 24.72
CA ILE A 11 8.20 -29.91 23.48
C ILE A 11 7.06 -29.30 22.64
N THR A 12 5.99 -28.86 23.28
CA THR A 12 4.84 -28.26 22.57
C THR A 12 5.21 -26.90 22.00
N THR A 13 5.96 -26.06 22.72
CA THR A 13 6.39 -24.75 22.20
C THR A 13 7.37 -24.86 21.01
N GLY A 14 8.29 -25.82 21.01
CA GLY A 14 9.27 -25.96 19.92
C GLY A 14 8.64 -26.42 18.59
N THR A 15 7.64 -27.29 18.64
CA THR A 15 7.01 -27.87 17.44
C THR A 15 6.12 -26.88 16.68
N VAL A 16 5.58 -25.86 17.36
CA VAL A 16 4.74 -24.82 16.74
C VAL A 16 5.59 -23.83 15.94
N PHE A 17 6.75 -23.40 16.46
CA PHE A 17 7.67 -22.49 15.76
C PHE A 17 8.27 -23.08 14.49
N ALA A 18 8.63 -24.37 14.51
CA ALA A 18 9.17 -25.02 13.31
C ALA A 18 8.13 -25.10 12.18
N ARG A 19 6.86 -25.37 12.51
CA ARG A 19 5.76 -25.42 11.53
C ARG A 19 5.43 -24.06 10.95
N SER A 20 5.44 -22.99 11.76
CA SER A 20 5.15 -21.64 11.27
C SER A 20 6.20 -21.13 10.29
N LEU A 21 7.48 -21.43 10.51
CA LEU A 21 8.56 -21.07 9.59
C LEU A 21 8.46 -21.84 8.26
N ALA A 22 8.17 -23.14 8.30
CA ALA A 22 7.98 -23.94 7.09
C ALA A 22 6.74 -23.48 6.29
N MET A 23 5.65 -23.10 6.97
CA MET A 23 4.47 -22.54 6.31
C MET A 23 4.75 -21.18 5.69
N ALA A 24 5.47 -20.29 6.38
CA ALA A 24 5.86 -18.99 5.84
C ALA A 24 6.76 -19.12 4.61
N TYR A 25 7.71 -20.07 4.62
CA TYR A 25 8.59 -20.34 3.48
C TYR A 25 7.79 -20.85 2.26
N LYS A 26 6.88 -21.82 2.48
CA LYS A 26 5.98 -22.29 1.42
C LYS A 26 5.07 -21.18 0.90
N GLN A 27 4.58 -20.30 1.78
CA GLN A 27 3.73 -19.19 1.41
C GLN A 27 4.49 -18.10 0.64
N ALA A 28 5.77 -17.88 0.95
CA ALA A 28 6.64 -16.98 0.20
C ALA A 28 6.92 -17.51 -1.22
N ILE A 29 7.20 -18.82 -1.35
CA ILE A 29 7.38 -19.46 -2.66
C ILE A 29 6.08 -19.41 -3.48
N ALA A 30 4.94 -19.78 -2.87
CA ALA A 30 3.66 -19.73 -3.55
C ALA A 30 3.31 -18.31 -4.04
N ARG A 31 3.64 -17.27 -3.27
CA ARG A 31 3.48 -15.86 -3.69
C ARG A 31 4.45 -15.45 -4.80
N ALA A 32 5.66 -16.01 -4.82
CA ALA A 32 6.61 -15.80 -5.91
C ALA A 32 6.10 -16.43 -7.22
N GLU A 33 5.54 -17.64 -7.15
CA GLU A 33 5.01 -18.38 -8.30
C GLU A 33 3.67 -17.82 -8.82
N SER A 34 2.78 -17.34 -7.94
CA SER A 34 1.43 -16.93 -8.33
C SER A 34 1.27 -15.45 -8.69
N GLY A 35 2.34 -14.64 -8.67
CA GLY A 35 2.20 -13.20 -8.95
C GLY A 35 3.43 -12.29 -8.78
N GLY A 36 4.55 -12.79 -8.25
CA GLY A 36 5.77 -11.98 -8.04
C GLY A 36 6.47 -11.49 -9.32
N ALA A 37 6.19 -12.11 -10.48
CA ALA A 37 6.79 -11.73 -11.75
C ALA A 37 6.25 -10.41 -12.32
N GLN A 38 5.01 -10.03 -11.99
CA GLN A 38 4.43 -8.75 -12.41
C GLN A 38 5.02 -7.60 -11.59
N THR A 39 5.18 -7.77 -10.27
CA THR A 39 5.81 -6.79 -9.38
C THR A 39 7.30 -6.63 -9.66
N ALA A 40 8.01 -7.70 -10.00
CA ALA A 40 9.42 -7.64 -10.37
C ALA A 40 9.65 -6.99 -11.76
N SER A 41 8.72 -7.21 -12.72
CA SER A 41 8.80 -6.58 -14.04
C SER A 41 8.57 -5.07 -13.99
N ASP A 42 7.72 -4.58 -13.09
CA ASP A 42 7.55 -3.14 -12.83
C ASP A 42 8.79 -2.51 -12.16
N LEU A 43 9.49 -3.28 -11.31
CA LEU A 43 10.73 -2.83 -10.69
C LEU A 43 11.91 -2.74 -11.68
N LEU A 44 11.91 -3.60 -12.71
CA LEU A 44 13.00 -3.70 -13.69
C LEU A 44 12.83 -2.78 -14.91
N LYS A 45 11.64 -2.21 -15.16
CA LYS A 45 11.34 -1.36 -16.33
C LYS A 45 11.67 0.14 -16.17
N GLY A 46 12.45 0.54 -15.16
CA GLY A 46 12.99 1.90 -15.07
C GLY A 46 12.06 2.95 -14.46
N GLY A 47 11.11 2.54 -13.61
CA GLY A 47 10.38 3.46 -12.74
C GLY A 47 11.24 3.84 -11.54
N LYS A 48 11.66 5.11 -11.48
CA LYS A 48 12.38 5.72 -10.35
C LYS A 48 11.83 5.20 -9.02
N VAL A 49 12.73 4.88 -8.09
CA VAL A 49 12.47 4.59 -6.67
C VAL A 49 11.99 5.86 -5.91
N ASN A 50 11.26 6.75 -6.59
CA ASN A 50 10.34 7.66 -5.95
C ASN A 50 9.05 6.85 -5.83
N ALA A 51 8.68 6.42 -4.63
CA ALA A 51 7.45 5.69 -4.33
C ALA A 51 6.30 6.07 -5.28
N VAL A 52 6.12 5.29 -6.36
CA VAL A 52 5.09 5.56 -7.35
C VAL A 52 3.79 5.19 -6.67
N MET A 53 3.04 6.21 -6.25
CA MET A 53 1.74 6.05 -5.63
C MET A 53 0.85 5.26 -6.60
N SER A 54 0.19 4.22 -6.10
CA SER A 54 -0.78 3.46 -6.90
C SER A 54 -2.02 4.31 -7.18
N THR A 55 -2.66 4.14 -8.34
CA THR A 55 -3.96 4.76 -8.64
C THR A 55 -5.00 4.46 -7.55
N MET A 56 -4.99 3.25 -6.99
CA MET A 56 -5.89 2.89 -5.88
C MET A 56 -5.55 3.64 -4.58
N GLU A 57 -4.26 3.85 -4.29
CA GLU A 57 -3.82 4.64 -3.14
C GLU A 57 -4.20 6.12 -3.32
N ALA A 58 -3.99 6.67 -4.52
CA ALA A 58 -4.33 8.05 -4.84
C ALA A 58 -5.85 8.31 -4.72
N LYS A 59 -6.69 7.39 -5.21
CA LYS A 59 -8.15 7.45 -5.00
C LYS A 59 -8.53 7.44 -3.53
N LYS A 60 -7.87 6.64 -2.70
CA LYS A 60 -8.13 6.61 -1.26
C LYS A 60 -7.72 7.90 -0.57
N ILE A 61 -6.54 8.44 -0.90
CA ILE A 61 -6.06 9.70 -0.33
C ILE A 61 -7.02 10.85 -0.65
N LEU A 62 -7.58 10.90 -1.87
CA LEU A 62 -8.52 11.94 -2.29
C LEU A 62 -9.99 11.60 -1.98
N GLY A 63 -10.29 10.46 -1.37
CA GLY A 63 -11.66 10.05 -1.04
C GLY A 63 -12.55 9.76 -2.26
N LEU A 64 -11.97 9.36 -3.39
CA LEU A 64 -12.65 9.10 -4.67
C LEU A 64 -12.81 7.60 -4.97
N GLU A 65 -12.65 6.73 -3.97
CA GLU A 65 -12.64 5.28 -4.13
C GLU A 65 -13.94 4.68 -4.68
N SER A 66 -15.07 5.34 -4.42
CA SER A 66 -16.41 4.88 -4.81
C SER A 66 -16.92 5.52 -6.11
N LYS A 67 -16.21 6.52 -6.64
CA LYS A 67 -16.63 7.26 -7.84
C LYS A 67 -16.08 6.58 -9.09
N THR A 68 -16.98 6.28 -10.03
CA THR A 68 -16.64 5.76 -11.37
C THR A 68 -16.64 6.91 -12.36
N GLY A 69 -15.60 7.03 -13.19
CA GLY A 69 -15.47 8.11 -14.17
C GLY A 69 -15.03 9.40 -13.50
N ILE A 70 -13.88 9.35 -12.81
CA ILE A 70 -13.30 10.51 -12.14
C ILE A 70 -12.83 11.51 -13.20
N THR A 71 -13.18 12.79 -13.04
CA THR A 71 -12.68 13.86 -13.91
C THR A 71 -11.53 14.64 -13.25
N ILE A 72 -10.82 15.45 -14.03
CA ILE A 72 -9.73 16.30 -13.52
C ILE A 72 -10.28 17.33 -12.52
N GLU A 73 -11.49 17.81 -12.76
CA GLU A 73 -12.18 18.76 -11.88
C GLU A 73 -12.44 18.13 -10.50
N ASP A 74 -12.91 16.87 -10.46
CA ASP A 74 -13.13 16.14 -9.21
C ASP A 74 -11.85 15.98 -8.39
N VAL A 75 -10.74 15.68 -9.07
CA VAL A 75 -9.42 15.54 -8.44
C VAL A 75 -8.94 16.88 -7.87
N THR A 76 -9.17 17.96 -8.62
CA THR A 76 -8.76 19.31 -8.23
C THR A 76 -9.56 19.82 -7.03
N GLU A 77 -10.89 19.65 -7.05
CA GLU A 77 -11.78 20.01 -5.94
C GLU A 77 -11.36 19.30 -4.65
N LYS A 78 -11.17 17.97 -4.70
CA LYS A 78 -10.74 17.20 -3.52
C LYS A 78 -9.33 17.55 -3.06
N TYR A 79 -8.44 17.84 -3.99
CA TYR A 79 -7.10 18.29 -3.66
C TYR A 79 -7.13 19.61 -2.89
N ASP A 80 -7.90 20.60 -3.35
CA ASP A 80 -7.97 21.93 -2.73
C ASP A 80 -8.60 21.85 -1.33
N ASP A 81 -9.71 21.13 -1.17
CA ASP A 81 -10.38 20.88 0.13
C ASP A 81 -9.41 20.26 1.16
N LEU A 82 -8.68 19.22 0.74
CA LEU A 82 -7.75 18.49 1.61
C LEU A 82 -6.50 19.31 1.91
N LEU A 83 -6.00 20.10 0.96
CA LEU A 83 -4.85 20.97 1.17
C LEU A 83 -5.18 22.08 2.17
N GLU A 84 -6.37 22.67 2.06
CA GLU A 84 -6.85 23.69 2.98
C GLU A 84 -7.01 23.16 4.40
N THR A 85 -7.64 22.00 4.55
CA THR A 85 -7.87 21.39 5.87
C THR A 85 -6.58 20.89 6.53
N ASN A 86 -5.51 20.64 5.76
CA ASN A 86 -4.23 20.12 6.26
C ASN A 86 -3.08 21.15 6.16
N LYS A 87 -3.40 22.45 6.19
CA LYS A 87 -2.39 23.51 6.30
C LYS A 87 -1.53 23.32 7.56
N PRO A 88 -0.19 23.51 7.50
CA PRO A 88 0.67 23.27 8.65
C PRO A 88 0.45 24.31 9.76
N GLU A 89 -0.05 25.48 9.38
CA GLU A 89 -0.45 26.58 10.27
C GLU A 89 -1.63 26.18 11.17
N ASP A 90 -2.53 25.32 10.67
CA ASP A 90 -3.71 24.82 11.38
C ASP A 90 -3.47 23.48 12.10
N GLY A 91 -2.20 23.10 12.30
CA GLY A 91 -1.82 21.82 12.93
C GLY A 91 -1.70 20.64 11.96
N GLY A 92 -1.76 20.89 10.65
CA GLY A 92 -1.49 19.91 9.61
C GLY A 92 -0.01 19.55 9.48
N SER A 93 0.30 18.62 8.57
CA SER A 93 1.67 18.13 8.33
C SER A 93 2.11 18.34 6.90
N LEU A 94 3.33 18.87 6.72
CA LEU A 94 3.98 18.96 5.41
C LEU A 94 4.09 17.60 4.71
N TYR A 95 4.19 16.51 5.49
CA TYR A 95 4.20 15.17 4.92
C TYR A 95 2.86 14.80 4.29
N VAL A 96 1.76 15.13 4.98
CA VAL A 96 0.40 14.88 4.50
C VAL A 96 0.13 15.71 3.24
N GLN A 97 0.56 16.98 3.22
CA GLN A 97 0.47 17.82 2.01
C GLN A 97 1.23 17.22 0.82
N LYS A 98 2.46 16.73 1.04
CA LYS A 98 3.22 16.05 -0.02
C LYS A 98 2.52 14.79 -0.52
N LYS A 99 1.81 14.06 0.35
CA LYS A 99 1.02 12.88 -0.04
C LYS A 99 -0.23 13.26 -0.83
N ILE A 100 -0.94 14.30 -0.43
CA ILE A 100 -2.10 14.84 -1.17
C ILE A 100 -1.68 15.32 -2.57
N MET A 101 -0.57 16.07 -2.67
CA MET A 101 -0.01 16.50 -3.95
C MET A 101 0.42 15.31 -4.83
N GLY A 102 1.04 14.29 -4.24
CA GLY A 102 1.41 13.06 -4.95
C GLY A 102 0.18 12.32 -5.51
N ALA A 103 -0.93 12.30 -4.76
CA ALA A 103 -2.18 11.68 -5.20
C ALA A 103 -2.79 12.42 -6.39
N LYS A 104 -2.82 13.75 -6.36
CA LYS A 104 -3.27 14.57 -7.48
C LYS A 104 -2.47 14.26 -8.75
N ILE A 105 -1.14 14.35 -8.69
CA ILE A 105 -0.26 14.10 -9.84
C ILE A 105 -0.45 12.67 -10.38
N CYS A 106 -0.63 11.69 -9.49
CA CYS A 106 -0.88 10.31 -9.89
C CYS A 106 -2.18 10.17 -10.72
N LEU A 107 -3.30 10.70 -10.23
CA LEU A 107 -4.58 10.60 -10.96
C LEU A 107 -4.58 11.44 -12.23
N GLU A 108 -4.02 12.65 -12.21
CA GLU A 108 -3.90 13.49 -13.41
C GLU A 108 -3.08 12.80 -14.51
N ASN A 109 -1.96 12.14 -14.15
CA ASN A 109 -1.17 11.38 -15.11
C ASN A 109 -1.96 10.21 -15.70
N GLU A 110 -2.73 9.48 -14.90
CA GLU A 110 -3.53 8.35 -15.38
C GLU A 110 -4.67 8.81 -16.31
N LEU A 111 -5.34 9.93 -15.98
CA LEU A 111 -6.37 10.55 -16.81
C LEU A 111 -5.79 11.07 -18.14
N ASN A 112 -4.63 11.74 -18.09
CA ASN A 112 -3.94 12.22 -19.29
C ASN A 112 -3.44 11.08 -20.19
N ASN A 113 -3.14 9.92 -19.60
CA ASN A 113 -2.79 8.70 -20.34
C ASN A 113 -4.02 7.99 -20.95
N GLY A 114 -5.22 8.54 -20.78
CA GLY A 114 -6.46 8.01 -21.34
C GLY A 114 -6.97 6.74 -20.65
N LYS A 115 -6.50 6.45 -19.43
CA LYS A 115 -7.05 5.35 -18.64
C LYS A 115 -8.33 5.83 -17.95
N GLU A 116 -9.41 5.07 -18.14
CA GLU A 116 -10.62 5.25 -17.35
C GLU A 116 -10.34 4.80 -15.91
N ILE A 117 -10.46 5.74 -14.97
CA ILE A 117 -10.29 5.52 -13.54
C ILE A 117 -11.56 5.94 -12.80
#